data_AF-A0A1Q9V021-F1
#
_entry.id   AF-A0A1Q9V021-F1
#
_cell.length_a   1.000
_cell.length_b   1.000
_cell.length_c   1.000
_cell.angle_alpha   90.00
_cell.angle_beta   90.00
_cell.angle_gamma   90.00
#
_symmetry.space_group_name_H-M   'P 1'
#
loop_
_entity.id
_entity.type
_entity.pdbx_description
1 polymer ?
#
loop_
_entity_poly.entity_id
_entity_poly.type
_entity_poly.pdbx_seq_one_letter_code
_entity_poly.pdbx_strand_id
1 'polypeptide(L)'
;MTDRPALTIAAGADWSALGGPLRDLLGPGEPDAVVVETSGSSGSPKRVRLGAAALRASGEATAQVLGGHGQWLLALPTAHVAGLQVLARSALAGTEPVELHPAAPFTADALAEAVARMEPSTRRYASLVPTQLRRALAAERGARALRQLDAVLVGGAASDPGLLDAARDAGVRVVTTYGMSETCGGCVYDGTPLPGVEVDVDGEGRIRLGGPILADGYPEDPVLTQGRFVSDATGRWFVTDDRGAYRNGRLTVLGRVDDVVVTGGHKVEPRDVETALRALPQVLDASSSGCPTRSGASAWPLWWPWRGTHGESGRRSRPRQSRCGRRCGSGVTSPRTPCRSRSRSSGRSRCSRPASRTARRHGGYSPTVAEWDLHPS
;
A
#
# COMPACT_ATOMS: atom_id res chain seq x y z
N MET A 1 29.17 2.34 -8.06
CA MET A 1 28.24 1.76 -7.05
C MET A 1 28.26 0.24 -7.20
N THR A 2 29.44 -0.33 -6.99
CA THR A 2 29.84 -1.71 -7.30
C THR A 2 29.35 -2.73 -6.26
N ASP A 3 28.73 -3.81 -6.73
CA ASP A 3 28.86 -5.22 -6.32
C ASP A 3 28.90 -5.60 -4.82
N ARG A 4 28.46 -4.75 -3.90
CA ARG A 4 28.38 -5.10 -2.47
C ARG A 4 27.19 -6.03 -2.23
N PRO A 5 27.37 -7.15 -1.50
CA PRO A 5 26.33 -8.12 -1.28
C PRO A 5 25.09 -7.47 -0.67
N ALA A 6 23.94 -7.70 -1.30
CA ALA A 6 22.66 -7.19 -0.85
C ALA A 6 21.70 -8.35 -0.62
N LEU A 7 20.97 -8.31 0.49
CA LEU A 7 19.86 -9.24 0.71
C LEU A 7 18.77 -8.95 -0.32
N THR A 8 18.28 -9.98 -1.01
CA THR A 8 17.12 -9.89 -1.89
C THR A 8 15.92 -10.50 -1.18
N ILE A 9 14.79 -9.77 -1.14
CA ILE A 9 13.57 -10.25 -0.49
C ILE A 9 12.72 -11.02 -1.49
N ALA A 10 12.53 -12.31 -1.23
CA ALA A 10 11.58 -13.11 -2.00
C ALA A 10 10.13 -12.67 -1.70
N ALA A 11 9.27 -12.74 -2.72
CA ALA A 11 7.86 -12.47 -2.53
C ALA A 11 7.24 -13.44 -1.49
N GLY A 12 6.61 -12.88 -0.46
CA GLY A 12 5.98 -13.66 0.61
C GLY A 12 6.94 -14.18 1.68
N ALA A 13 8.20 -13.72 1.71
CA ALA A 13 9.12 -14.05 2.79
C ALA A 13 8.59 -13.56 4.15
N ASP A 14 8.68 -14.41 5.18
CA ASP A 14 8.21 -14.15 6.54
C ASP A 14 9.39 -13.95 7.50
N TRP A 15 9.11 -13.82 8.81
CA TRP A 15 10.14 -13.69 9.83
C TRP A 15 11.05 -14.91 9.91
N SER A 16 10.54 -16.12 9.69
CA SER A 16 11.35 -17.33 9.76
C SER A 16 12.46 -17.33 8.69
N ALA A 17 12.16 -16.77 7.52
CA ALA A 17 13.12 -16.62 6.43
C ALA A 17 14.05 -15.41 6.59
N LEU A 18 13.57 -14.29 7.13
CA LEU A 18 14.29 -13.01 7.12
C LEU A 18 14.86 -12.58 8.47
N GLY A 19 14.42 -13.15 9.59
CA GLY A 19 14.77 -12.68 10.93
C GLY A 19 16.26 -12.79 11.23
N GLY A 20 16.88 -13.94 10.92
CA GLY A 20 18.34 -14.12 11.00
C GLY A 20 19.11 -13.17 10.08
N PRO A 21 18.86 -13.22 8.74
CA PRO A 21 19.53 -12.33 7.79
C PRO A 21 19.40 -10.83 8.10
N LEU A 22 18.26 -10.38 8.61
CA LEU A 22 18.07 -8.98 9.01
C LEU A 22 18.84 -8.63 10.27
N ARG A 23 18.96 -9.53 11.24
CA ARG A 23 19.80 -9.31 12.43
C ARG A 23 21.27 -9.19 12.05
N ASP A 24 21.74 -10.03 11.13
CA ASP A 24 23.11 -9.97 10.62
C ASP A 24 23.37 -8.67 9.84
N LEU A 25 22.45 -8.29 8.95
CA LEU A 25 22.50 -7.03 8.19
C LEU A 25 22.49 -5.80 9.10
N LEU A 26 21.68 -5.83 10.16
CA LEU A 26 21.60 -4.79 11.18
C LEU A 26 22.63 -5.02 12.30
N GLY A 27 23.62 -5.88 12.10
CA GLY A 27 24.81 -6.03 12.92
C GLY A 27 26.04 -5.40 12.25
N PRO A 28 27.23 -5.54 12.85
CA PRO A 28 28.48 -5.28 12.14
C PRO A 28 28.78 -6.44 11.17
N GLY A 29 28.91 -6.17 9.87
CA GLY A 29 29.28 -7.20 8.88
C GLY A 29 28.65 -7.00 7.50
N GLU A 30 28.58 -8.09 6.73
CA GLU A 30 27.92 -8.18 5.42
C GLU A 30 26.81 -9.24 5.46
N PRO A 31 25.70 -9.09 4.70
CA PRO A 31 25.42 -8.01 3.75
C PRO A 31 25.11 -6.68 4.44
N ASP A 32 25.53 -5.57 3.83
CA ASP A 32 25.37 -4.22 4.38
C ASP A 32 24.15 -3.48 3.80
N ALA A 33 23.32 -4.17 3.01
CA ALA A 33 22.12 -3.60 2.42
C ALA A 33 21.10 -4.65 2.01
N VAL A 34 19.89 -4.19 1.73
CA VAL A 34 18.79 -4.98 1.17
C VAL A 34 18.22 -4.26 -0.05
N VAL A 35 17.77 -5.02 -1.05
CA VAL A 35 17.14 -4.47 -2.24
C VAL A 35 15.65 -4.75 -2.20
N VAL A 36 14.85 -3.69 -2.37
CA VAL A 36 13.39 -3.73 -2.35
C VAL A 36 12.84 -3.35 -3.71
N GLU A 37 11.87 -4.11 -4.20
CA GLU A 37 11.14 -3.78 -5.42
C GLU A 37 10.06 -2.73 -5.14
N THR A 38 10.02 -1.72 -5.99
CA THR A 38 8.97 -0.69 -5.99
C THR A 38 8.06 -0.89 -7.19
N SER A 39 6.77 -0.65 -7.00
CA SER A 39 5.81 -0.57 -8.09
C SER A 39 6.13 0.68 -8.93
N GLY A 40 6.94 0.52 -9.98
CA GLY A 40 7.24 1.61 -10.89
C GLY A 40 5.99 2.07 -11.64
N SER A 41 5.64 3.36 -11.54
CA SER A 41 4.59 3.99 -12.35
C SER A 41 4.88 3.96 -13.86
N SER A 42 6.14 3.66 -14.25
CA SER A 42 6.62 3.59 -15.63
C SER A 42 6.56 2.19 -16.27
N GLY A 43 5.97 1.19 -15.59
CA GLY A 43 5.72 -0.15 -16.15
C GLY A 43 6.80 -1.22 -15.91
N SER A 44 8.03 -0.82 -15.60
CA SER A 44 9.10 -1.72 -15.10
C SER A 44 9.31 -1.52 -13.59
N PRO A 45 9.31 -2.60 -12.76
CA PRO A 45 9.60 -2.48 -11.33
C PRO A 45 11.00 -1.87 -11.13
N LYS A 46 11.08 -0.79 -10.35
CA LYS A 46 12.38 -0.20 -9.97
C LYS A 46 12.85 -0.85 -8.67
N ARG A 47 14.14 -1.13 -8.55
CA ARG A 47 14.73 -1.65 -7.32
C ARG A 47 15.48 -0.54 -6.59
N VAL A 48 15.29 -0.48 -5.28
CA VAL A 48 15.94 0.49 -4.41
C VAL A 48 16.83 -0.25 -3.44
N ARG A 49 18.11 0.14 -3.38
CA ARG A 49 19.07 -0.42 -2.42
C ARG A 49 19.06 0.38 -1.13
N LEU A 50 18.71 -0.29 -0.04
CA LEU A 50 18.60 0.27 1.30
C LEU A 50 19.81 -0.18 2.13
N GLY A 51 20.72 0.74 2.44
CA GLY A 51 21.86 0.46 3.31
C GLY A 51 21.42 0.13 4.74
N ALA A 52 22.18 -0.75 5.40
CA ALA A 52 21.95 -1.16 6.79
C ALA A 52 21.95 0.02 7.76
N ALA A 53 22.85 1.00 7.54
CA ALA A 53 22.89 2.23 8.32
C ALA A 53 21.59 3.05 8.18
N ALA A 54 21.02 3.13 6.98
CA ALA A 54 19.78 3.86 6.73
C ALA A 54 18.56 3.15 7.32
N LEU A 55 18.51 1.82 7.21
CA LEU A 55 17.48 1.01 7.88
C LEU A 55 17.54 1.14 9.40
N ARG A 56 18.75 1.07 9.98
CA ARG A 56 18.96 1.30 11.41
C ARG A 56 18.50 2.70 11.81
N ALA A 57 18.97 3.73 11.11
CA ALA A 57 18.60 5.11 11.41
C ALA A 57 17.08 5.31 11.39
N SER A 58 16.38 4.74 10.39
CA SER A 58 14.92 4.79 10.31
C SER A 58 14.25 4.06 11.48
N GLY A 59 14.75 2.87 11.84
CA GLY A 59 14.22 2.07 12.95
C GLY A 59 14.43 2.71 14.32
N GLU A 60 15.62 3.24 14.59
CA GLU A 60 15.96 3.93 15.84
C GLU A 60 15.17 5.23 16.00
N ALA A 61 15.09 6.04 14.93
CA ALA A 61 14.32 7.28 14.94
C ALA A 61 12.81 7.01 15.17
N THR A 62 12.29 5.92 14.60
CA THR A 62 10.92 5.44 14.86
C THR A 62 10.75 5.05 16.33
N ALA A 63 11.66 4.24 16.89
CA ALA A 63 11.60 3.83 18.29
C ALA A 63 11.63 5.05 19.22
N GLN A 64 12.49 6.04 18.95
CA GLN A 64 12.58 7.27 19.74
C GLN A 64 11.25 8.02 19.81
N VAL A 65 10.57 8.23 18.68
CA VAL A 65 9.30 8.99 18.66
C VAL A 65 8.11 8.19 19.20
N LEU A 66 8.16 6.86 19.13
CA LEU A 66 7.12 5.99 19.69
C LEU A 66 7.31 5.69 21.18
N GLY A 67 8.43 6.12 21.77
CA GLY A 67 8.72 5.95 23.21
C GLY A 67 9.47 4.67 23.57
N GLY A 68 10.10 4.03 22.58
CA GLY A 68 11.01 2.90 22.72
C GLY A 68 10.78 1.80 21.68
N HIS A 69 11.68 0.82 21.66
CA HIS A 69 11.50 -0.43 20.93
C HIS A 69 10.30 -1.23 21.48
N GLY A 70 9.77 -2.12 20.65
CA GLY A 70 8.60 -2.94 20.99
C GLY A 70 8.37 -4.05 19.96
N GLN A 71 7.38 -4.88 20.23
CA GLN A 71 6.95 -5.94 19.34
C GLN A 71 6.03 -5.39 18.25
N TRP A 72 6.23 -5.85 17.02
CA TRP A 72 5.44 -5.39 15.87
C TRP A 72 4.48 -6.46 15.36
N LEU A 73 3.33 -6.02 14.88
CA LEU A 73 2.42 -6.80 14.05
C LEU A 73 2.79 -6.63 12.57
N LEU A 74 3.08 -7.72 11.87
CA LEU A 74 3.26 -7.73 10.42
C LEU A 74 1.92 -7.98 9.71
N ALA A 75 1.33 -6.90 9.19
CA ALA A 75 0.09 -6.92 8.42
C ALA A 75 0.28 -6.52 6.94
N LEU A 76 1.53 -6.34 6.50
CA LEU A 76 1.90 -5.80 5.20
C LEU A 76 2.87 -6.73 4.48
N PRO A 77 2.83 -6.82 3.14
CA PRO A 77 3.80 -7.61 2.38
C PRO A 77 5.24 -7.14 2.61
N THR A 78 6.14 -8.08 2.87
CA THR A 78 7.57 -7.86 3.16
C THR A 78 8.38 -7.47 1.93
N ALA A 79 7.88 -7.78 0.73
CA ALA A 79 8.45 -7.33 -0.54
C ALA A 79 8.40 -5.79 -0.71
N HIS A 80 7.63 -5.08 0.12
CA HIS A 80 7.59 -3.62 0.15
C HIS A 80 8.25 -3.10 1.43
N VAL A 81 8.81 -1.87 1.34
CA VAL A 81 9.55 -1.26 2.45
C VAL A 81 8.76 -1.18 3.75
N ALA A 82 7.44 -1.02 3.68
CA ALA A 82 6.58 -0.92 4.86
C ALA A 82 6.51 -2.24 5.65
N GLY A 83 6.40 -3.39 4.97
CA GLY A 83 6.46 -4.71 5.61
C GLY A 83 7.88 -5.08 6.03
N LEU A 84 8.88 -4.78 5.19
CA LEU A 84 10.29 -4.97 5.54
C LEU A 84 10.68 -4.21 6.81
N GLN A 85 10.25 -2.95 6.96
CA GLN A 85 10.57 -2.16 8.16
C GLN A 85 9.96 -2.73 9.44
N VAL A 86 8.82 -3.42 9.37
CA VAL A 86 8.30 -4.16 10.53
C VAL A 86 9.28 -5.24 10.98
N LEU A 87 9.86 -5.98 10.04
CA LEU A 87 10.86 -7.00 10.35
C LEU A 87 12.17 -6.37 10.84
N ALA A 88 12.67 -5.35 10.14
CA ALA A 88 13.90 -4.65 10.52
C ALA A 88 13.83 -4.06 11.94
N ARG A 89 12.72 -3.41 12.29
CA ARG A 89 12.50 -2.88 13.64
C ARG A 89 12.39 -3.97 14.70
N SER A 90 11.80 -5.11 14.35
CA SER A 90 11.74 -6.28 15.25
C SER A 90 13.13 -6.85 15.50
N ALA A 91 13.97 -6.92 14.46
CA ALA A 91 15.37 -7.33 14.57
C ALA A 91 16.19 -6.37 15.46
N LEU A 92 16.04 -5.05 15.28
CA LEU A 92 16.67 -4.03 16.14
C LEU A 92 16.20 -4.13 17.59
N ALA A 93 14.91 -4.34 17.80
CA ALA A 93 14.31 -4.48 19.13
C ALA A 93 14.65 -5.80 19.82
N GLY A 94 15.25 -6.76 19.11
CA GLY A 94 15.47 -8.12 19.59
C GLY A 94 14.20 -8.97 19.67
N THR A 95 13.05 -8.48 19.22
CA THR A 95 11.74 -9.14 19.31
C THR A 95 11.41 -9.99 18.07
N GLU A 96 10.47 -10.92 18.20
CA GLU A 96 9.82 -11.59 17.08
C GLU A 96 8.47 -10.93 16.77
N PRO A 97 8.20 -10.52 15.51
CA PRO A 97 6.92 -9.94 15.16
C PRO A 97 5.80 -10.98 15.19
N VAL A 98 4.56 -10.54 15.42
CA VAL A 98 3.38 -11.38 15.22
C VAL A 98 2.85 -11.15 13.82
N GLU A 99 2.76 -12.22 13.03
CA GLU A 99 2.38 -12.13 11.62
C GLU A 99 0.89 -12.44 11.39
N LEU A 100 0.31 -11.73 10.41
CA LEU A 100 -0.91 -12.18 9.74
C LEU A 100 -0.55 -13.13 8.59
N HIS A 101 -1.42 -14.09 8.32
CA HIS A 101 -1.18 -15.04 7.24
C HIS A 101 -1.14 -14.30 5.88
N PRO A 102 -0.01 -14.32 5.14
CA PRO A 102 0.19 -13.44 3.98
C PRO A 102 -0.78 -13.71 2.82
N ALA A 103 -1.24 -14.96 2.67
CA ALA A 103 -2.24 -15.33 1.66
C ALA A 103 -3.71 -15.10 2.10
N ALA A 104 -3.95 -14.71 3.36
CA ALA A 104 -5.30 -14.50 3.87
C ALA A 104 -5.71 -13.02 3.74
N PRO A 105 -7.01 -12.73 3.51
CA PRO A 105 -7.48 -11.36 3.52
C PRO A 105 -7.33 -10.76 4.92
N PHE A 106 -7.00 -9.47 4.98
CA PHE A 106 -7.03 -8.72 6.23
C PHE A 106 -8.47 -8.57 6.74
N THR A 107 -8.73 -9.07 7.96
CA THR A 107 -10.02 -8.97 8.66
C THR A 107 -9.83 -8.43 10.08
N ALA A 108 -10.90 -7.85 10.65
CA ALA A 108 -10.89 -7.39 12.04
C ALA A 108 -10.65 -8.54 13.04
N ASP A 109 -11.16 -9.75 12.74
CA ASP A 109 -10.97 -10.92 13.59
C ASP A 109 -9.52 -11.41 13.58
N ALA A 110 -8.91 -11.51 12.39
CA ALA A 110 -7.50 -11.91 12.26
C ALA A 110 -6.57 -10.90 12.95
N LEU A 111 -6.86 -9.60 12.83
CA LEU A 111 -6.15 -8.56 13.58
C LEU A 111 -6.28 -8.79 15.09
N ALA A 112 -7.49 -8.99 15.59
CA ALA A 112 -7.72 -9.17 17.03
C ALA A 112 -7.05 -10.44 17.58
N GLU A 113 -7.09 -11.54 16.83
CA GLU A 113 -6.37 -12.77 17.19
C GLU A 113 -4.86 -12.58 17.20
N ALA A 114 -4.31 -11.81 16.26
CA ALA A 114 -2.88 -11.54 16.23
C ALA A 114 -2.44 -10.61 17.37
N VAL A 115 -3.18 -9.53 17.64
CA VAL A 115 -2.91 -8.65 18.79
C VAL A 115 -2.97 -9.43 20.11
N ALA A 116 -3.89 -10.40 20.23
CA ALA A 116 -3.98 -11.25 21.42
C ALA A 116 -2.77 -12.18 21.65
N ARG A 117 -1.97 -12.45 20.60
CA ARG A 117 -0.71 -13.21 20.71
C ARG A 117 0.51 -12.34 21.02
N MET A 118 0.38 -11.02 20.98
CA MET A 118 1.48 -10.10 21.28
C MET A 118 1.76 -10.05 22.78
N GLU A 119 3.02 -9.85 23.16
CA GLU A 119 3.48 -9.86 24.54
C GLU A 119 2.99 -8.60 25.29
N PRO A 120 2.09 -8.73 26.29
CA PRO A 120 1.46 -7.58 26.94
C PRO A 120 2.42 -6.70 27.75
N SER A 121 3.56 -7.25 28.20
CA SER A 121 4.57 -6.52 28.99
C SER A 121 5.49 -5.64 28.13
N THR A 122 5.40 -5.75 26.80
CA THR A 122 6.19 -4.94 25.86
C THR A 122 5.30 -3.93 25.13
N ARG A 123 5.93 -2.90 24.56
CA ARG A 123 5.23 -1.99 23.66
C ARG A 123 4.79 -2.74 22.40
N ARG A 124 3.59 -2.47 21.91
CA ARG A 124 2.99 -3.19 20.77
C ARG A 124 2.62 -2.22 19.66
N TYR A 125 3.13 -2.46 18.47
CA TYR A 125 2.95 -1.57 17.33
C TYR A 125 2.40 -2.30 16.11
N ALA A 126 1.68 -1.58 15.24
CA ALA A 126 1.30 -2.07 13.92
C ALA A 126 1.54 -1.00 12.86
N SER A 127 1.85 -1.43 11.63
CA SER A 127 1.78 -0.57 10.44
C SER A 127 0.64 -1.05 9.56
N LEU A 128 -0.27 -0.15 9.19
CA LEU A 128 -1.45 -0.44 8.38
C LEU A 128 -1.56 0.55 7.21
N VAL A 129 -2.27 0.16 6.16
CA VAL A 129 -2.76 1.10 5.15
C VAL A 129 -4.16 1.62 5.54
N PRO A 130 -4.63 2.78 5.01
CA PRO A 130 -5.94 3.35 5.38
C PRO A 130 -7.11 2.38 5.21
N THR A 131 -7.09 1.56 4.16
CA THR A 131 -8.14 0.56 3.92
C THR A 131 -8.17 -0.56 4.98
N GLN A 132 -7.02 -0.94 5.56
CA GLN A 132 -6.95 -1.88 6.68
C GLN A 132 -7.46 -1.24 7.97
N LEU A 133 -7.08 0.00 8.26
CA LEU A 133 -7.59 0.75 9.42
C LEU A 133 -9.13 0.85 9.35
N ARG A 134 -9.68 1.24 8.20
CA ARG A 134 -11.14 1.31 7.98
C ARG A 134 -11.83 -0.03 8.24
N ARG A 135 -11.25 -1.13 7.76
CA ARG A 135 -11.80 -2.48 7.98
C ARG A 135 -11.75 -2.90 9.44
N ALA A 136 -10.67 -2.56 10.15
CA ALA A 136 -10.54 -2.87 11.57
C ALA A 136 -11.54 -2.08 12.42
N LEU A 137 -11.74 -0.79 12.13
CA LEU A 137 -12.70 0.07 12.85
C LEU A 137 -14.17 -0.26 12.54
N ALA A 138 -14.45 -0.95 11.42
CA ALA A 138 -15.81 -1.35 11.06
C ALA A 138 -16.41 -2.43 11.99
N ALA A 139 -15.62 -3.03 12.87
CA ALA A 139 -16.07 -4.02 13.84
C ALA A 139 -15.49 -3.73 15.24
N GLU A 140 -16.31 -3.84 16.29
CA GLU A 140 -15.90 -3.54 17.67
C GLU A 140 -14.69 -4.37 18.12
N ARG A 141 -14.62 -5.64 17.70
CA ARG A 141 -13.47 -6.51 18.00
C ARG A 141 -12.16 -5.95 17.43
N GLY A 142 -12.19 -5.42 16.21
CA GLY A 142 -11.03 -4.81 15.56
C GLY A 142 -10.66 -3.47 16.21
N ALA A 143 -11.64 -2.61 16.50
CA ALA A 143 -11.41 -1.36 17.23
C ALA A 143 -10.79 -1.61 18.62
N ARG A 144 -11.30 -2.60 19.36
CA ARG A 144 -10.73 -3.03 20.65
C ARG A 144 -9.30 -3.57 20.51
N ALA A 145 -8.98 -4.28 19.43
CA ALA A 145 -7.61 -4.74 19.18
C ALA A 145 -6.66 -3.56 18.93
N LEU A 146 -7.07 -2.59 18.11
CA LEU A 146 -6.28 -1.39 17.84
C LEU A 146 -6.01 -0.56 19.10
N ARG A 147 -7.00 -0.42 20.00
CA ARG A 147 -6.83 0.27 21.30
C ARG A 147 -5.77 -0.35 22.21
N GLN A 148 -5.43 -1.63 22.01
CA GLN A 148 -4.42 -2.31 22.82
C GLN A 148 -3.00 -2.04 22.32
N LEU A 149 -2.83 -1.44 21.15
CA LEU A 149 -1.53 -1.09 20.59
C LEU A 149 -1.07 0.27 21.11
N ASP A 150 0.22 0.39 21.43
CA ASP A 150 0.86 1.64 21.84
C ASP A 150 0.91 2.66 20.70
N ALA A 151 0.96 2.19 19.44
CA ALA A 151 0.78 3.04 18.27
C ALA A 151 0.37 2.22 17.04
N VAL A 152 -0.45 2.83 16.19
CA VAL A 152 -0.83 2.32 14.88
C VAL A 152 -0.35 3.29 13.82
N LEU A 153 0.73 2.94 13.12
CA LEU A 153 1.23 3.71 12.00
C LEU A 153 0.33 3.51 10.79
N VAL A 154 -0.06 4.60 10.13
CA VAL A 154 -0.88 4.57 8.92
C VAL A 154 -0.15 5.32 7.81
N GLY A 155 0.09 4.64 6.69
CA GLY A 155 0.86 5.21 5.59
C GLY A 155 0.66 4.48 4.27
N GLY A 156 1.50 4.80 3.29
CA GLY A 156 1.46 4.22 1.94
C GLY A 156 0.36 4.76 1.03
N ALA A 157 -0.60 5.53 1.56
CA ALA A 157 -1.61 6.27 0.80
C ALA A 157 -2.10 7.49 1.59
N ALA A 158 -2.71 8.45 0.89
CA ALA A 158 -3.40 9.55 1.55
C ALA A 158 -4.47 8.99 2.51
N SER A 159 -4.45 9.45 3.75
CA SER A 159 -5.44 9.06 4.76
C SER A 159 -6.57 10.09 4.79
N ASP A 160 -7.80 9.61 4.67
CA ASP A 160 -9.00 10.41 4.85
C ASP A 160 -9.04 11.00 6.27
N PRO A 161 -9.19 12.33 6.45
CA PRO A 161 -9.26 12.94 7.77
C PRO A 161 -10.36 12.35 8.66
N GLY A 162 -11.55 12.07 8.08
CA GLY A 162 -12.66 11.47 8.82
C GLY A 162 -12.35 10.07 9.35
N LEU A 163 -11.58 9.26 8.61
CA LEU A 163 -11.09 7.97 9.09
C LEU A 163 -10.12 8.12 10.27
N LEU A 164 -9.22 9.10 10.22
CA LEU A 164 -8.27 9.36 11.30
C LEU A 164 -8.99 9.84 12.57
N ASP A 165 -9.99 10.71 12.41
CA ASP A 165 -10.80 11.20 13.53
C ASP A 165 -11.61 10.06 14.14
N ALA A 166 -12.26 9.21 13.33
CA ALA A 166 -12.95 8.02 13.82
C ALA A 166 -12.01 7.06 14.57
N ALA A 167 -10.74 6.93 14.16
CA ALA A 167 -9.75 6.13 14.89
C ALA A 167 -9.43 6.74 16.25
N ARG A 168 -9.21 8.06 16.32
CA ARG A 168 -8.93 8.79 17.57
C ARG A 168 -10.11 8.73 18.53
N ASP A 169 -11.33 8.94 18.03
CA ASP A 169 -12.57 8.84 18.80
C ASP A 169 -12.79 7.43 19.36
N ALA A 170 -12.35 6.41 18.62
CA ALA A 170 -12.35 5.01 19.07
C ALA A 170 -11.22 4.69 20.06
N GLY A 171 -10.43 5.68 20.50
CA GLY A 171 -9.33 5.55 21.46
C GLY A 171 -8.04 4.96 20.87
N VAL A 172 -7.91 4.91 19.54
CA VAL A 172 -6.71 4.36 18.88
C VAL A 172 -5.63 5.43 18.80
N ARG A 173 -4.40 5.09 19.21
CA ARG A 173 -3.21 5.92 19.02
C ARG A 173 -2.72 5.84 17.57
N VAL A 174 -3.45 6.46 16.66
CA VAL A 174 -3.11 6.53 15.23
C VAL A 174 -2.04 7.58 14.96
N VAL A 175 -1.03 7.22 14.17
CA VAL A 175 0.06 8.11 13.73
C VAL A 175 0.17 8.02 12.22
N THR A 176 0.00 9.15 11.53
CA THR A 176 0.17 9.20 10.08
C THR A 176 1.64 9.22 9.71
N THR A 177 1.99 8.55 8.62
CA THR A 177 3.38 8.45 8.16
C THR A 177 3.49 8.82 6.69
N TYR A 178 4.53 9.59 6.36
CA TYR A 178 4.94 9.91 5.00
C TYR A 178 6.38 9.45 4.78
N GLY A 179 6.62 8.87 3.61
CA GLY A 179 7.90 8.30 3.21
C GLY A 179 7.70 7.24 2.11
N MET A 180 8.81 6.68 1.67
CA MET A 180 8.89 5.79 0.51
C MET A 180 10.06 4.82 0.65
N SER A 181 10.30 3.99 -0.36
CA SER A 181 11.42 3.04 -0.32
C SER A 181 12.75 3.77 -0.22
N GLU A 182 12.90 4.88 -0.93
CA GLU A 182 14.08 5.74 -0.97
C GLU A 182 14.42 6.41 0.37
N THR A 183 13.49 6.39 1.32
CA THR A 183 13.68 6.89 2.70
C THR A 183 13.63 5.78 3.75
N CYS A 184 13.80 4.52 3.33
CA CYS A 184 13.68 3.35 4.20
C CYS A 184 12.34 3.33 4.97
N GLY A 185 11.24 3.70 4.31
CA GLY A 185 9.90 3.77 4.90
C GLY A 185 9.51 5.16 5.37
N GLY A 186 8.53 5.23 6.28
CA GLY A 186 8.06 6.51 6.83
C GLY A 186 9.16 7.26 7.56
N CYS A 187 9.37 8.52 7.21
CA CYS A 187 10.38 9.43 7.80
C CYS A 187 9.80 10.75 8.32
N VAL A 188 8.50 11.01 8.07
CA VAL A 188 7.75 12.15 8.61
C VAL A 188 6.47 11.64 9.25
N TYR A 189 6.28 11.89 10.54
CA TYR A 189 5.20 11.34 11.37
C TYR A 189 4.29 12.47 11.85
N ASP A 190 3.01 12.39 11.52
CA ASP A 190 2.03 13.48 11.73
C ASP A 190 2.58 14.83 11.27
N GLY A 191 3.16 14.85 10.06
CA GLY A 191 3.79 16.02 9.45
C GLY A 191 5.11 16.46 10.09
N THR A 192 5.58 15.81 11.16
CA THR A 192 6.84 16.17 11.84
C THR A 192 7.97 15.24 11.39
N PRO A 193 9.12 15.74 10.94
CA PRO A 193 10.25 14.88 10.57
C PRO A 193 10.74 14.04 11.76
N LEU A 194 11.14 12.79 11.50
CA LEU A 194 11.80 11.97 12.52
C LEU A 194 13.16 12.59 12.91
N PRO A 195 13.72 12.24 14.09
CA PRO A 195 15.05 12.68 14.48
C PRO A 195 16.11 12.43 13.40
N GLY A 196 16.86 13.48 13.06
CA GLY A 196 17.89 13.45 12.01
C GLY A 196 17.37 13.53 10.57
N VAL A 197 16.05 13.54 10.36
CA VAL A 197 15.44 13.74 9.03
C VAL A 197 15.29 15.22 8.76
N GLU A 198 15.74 15.64 7.59
CA GLU A 198 15.59 17.00 7.10
C GLU A 198 14.50 17.03 6.02
N VAL A 199 13.71 18.11 6.02
CA VAL A 199 12.67 18.34 5.04
C VAL A 199 12.84 19.72 4.46
N ASP A 200 12.82 19.80 3.14
CA ASP A 200 12.79 21.04 2.41
C ASP A 200 11.73 20.98 1.30
N VAL A 201 11.29 22.15 0.86
CA VAL A 201 10.38 22.31 -0.28
C VAL A 201 10.98 23.35 -1.21
N ASP A 202 11.28 22.94 -2.45
CA ASP A 202 11.93 23.82 -3.42
C ASP A 202 10.98 24.91 -3.98
N GLY A 203 11.52 25.79 -4.83
CA GLY A 203 10.77 26.90 -5.42
C GLY A 203 9.57 26.49 -6.27
N GLU A 204 9.47 25.23 -6.69
CA GLU A 204 8.34 24.67 -7.45
C GLU A 204 7.33 23.94 -6.54
N GLY A 205 7.61 23.90 -5.24
CA GLY A 205 6.77 23.24 -4.24
C GLY A 205 7.04 21.73 -4.12
N ARG A 206 8.16 21.23 -4.66
CA ARG A 206 8.52 19.80 -4.60
C ARG A 206 9.26 19.48 -3.30
N ILE A 207 8.88 18.37 -2.68
CA ILE A 207 9.45 17.92 -1.40
C ILE A 207 10.84 17.30 -1.64
N ARG A 208 11.82 17.74 -0.85
CA ARG A 208 13.16 17.16 -0.72
C ARG A 208 13.32 16.59 0.70
N LEU A 209 13.87 15.38 0.79
CA LEU A 209 14.08 14.67 2.06
C LEU A 209 15.56 14.40 2.27
N GLY A 210 16.08 14.74 3.44
CA GLY A 210 17.50 14.60 3.80
C GLY A 210 17.68 13.76 5.06
N GLY A 211 18.94 13.41 5.34
CA GLY A 211 19.33 12.72 6.58
C GLY A 211 19.77 11.26 6.40
N PRO A 212 20.03 10.57 7.52
CA PRO A 212 20.67 9.25 7.52
C PRO A 212 19.76 8.14 7.00
N ILE A 213 18.46 8.41 6.83
CA ILE A 213 17.46 7.43 6.38
C ILE A 213 17.45 7.20 4.85
N LEU A 214 18.28 7.95 4.10
CA LEU A 214 18.26 7.89 2.65
C LEU A 214 18.87 6.58 2.13
N ALA A 215 18.19 5.98 1.16
CA ALA A 215 18.68 4.83 0.41
C ALA A 215 19.95 5.15 -0.39
N ASP A 216 20.69 4.10 -0.76
CA ASP A 216 21.91 4.22 -1.57
C ASP A 216 21.57 4.72 -2.99
N GLY A 217 20.42 4.28 -3.52
CA GLY A 217 19.94 4.64 -4.85
C GLY A 217 19.27 3.47 -5.57
N TYR A 218 19.24 3.56 -6.89
CA TYR A 218 18.74 2.55 -7.82
C TYR A 218 19.93 1.80 -8.45
N PRO A 219 20.23 0.55 -8.04
CA PRO A 219 21.41 -0.17 -8.50
C PRO A 219 21.51 -0.32 -10.02
N GLU A 220 20.37 -0.49 -10.68
CA GLU A 220 20.25 -0.70 -12.12
C GLU A 220 20.12 0.61 -12.91
N ASP A 221 19.92 1.73 -12.23
CA ASP A 221 19.76 3.04 -12.87
C ASP A 221 20.59 4.13 -12.15
N PRO A 222 21.92 4.17 -12.40
CA PRO A 222 22.81 5.17 -11.83
C PRO A 222 22.44 6.60 -12.26
N VAL A 223 21.87 6.77 -13.47
CA VAL A 223 21.46 8.08 -13.98
C VAL A 223 20.27 8.60 -13.18
N LEU A 224 19.25 7.76 -12.95
CA LEU A 224 18.14 8.11 -12.08
C LEU A 224 18.61 8.34 -10.64
N THR A 225 19.58 7.55 -10.17
CA THR A 225 20.18 7.76 -8.84
C THR A 225 20.78 9.15 -8.72
N GLN A 226 21.61 9.56 -9.68
CA GLN A 226 22.23 10.89 -9.68
C GLN A 226 21.21 12.02 -9.83
N GLY A 227 20.13 11.80 -10.61
CA GLY A 227 19.07 12.79 -10.80
C GLY A 227 18.13 12.94 -9.60
N ARG A 228 17.99 11.91 -8.76
CA ARG A 228 17.07 11.91 -7.60
C ARG A 228 17.77 12.08 -6.25
N PHE A 229 18.97 11.55 -6.11
CA PHE A 229 19.78 11.68 -4.91
C PHE A 229 20.88 12.71 -5.15
N VAL A 230 20.50 13.98 -5.01
CA VAL A 230 21.38 15.12 -5.25
C VAL A 230 22.15 15.46 -3.98
N SER A 231 23.29 16.13 -4.11
CA SER A 231 24.04 16.66 -2.97
C SER A 231 24.35 18.12 -3.19
N ASP A 232 24.18 18.92 -2.15
CA ASP A 232 24.51 20.34 -2.12
C ASP A 232 25.36 20.66 -0.88
N ALA A 233 25.52 21.95 -0.57
CA ALA A 233 26.32 22.38 0.57
C ALA A 233 25.74 21.98 1.94
N THR A 234 24.45 21.64 2.02
CA THR A 234 23.79 21.26 3.27
C THR A 234 23.75 19.76 3.48
N GLY A 235 23.81 18.97 2.41
CA GLY A 235 23.91 17.52 2.52
C GLY A 235 23.40 16.79 1.29
N ARG A 236 23.05 15.51 1.50
CA ARG A 236 22.44 14.65 0.49
C ARG A 236 20.93 14.69 0.62
N TRP A 237 20.25 14.90 -0.51
CA TRP A 237 18.80 15.04 -0.61
C TRP A 237 18.23 14.03 -1.59
N PHE A 238 17.12 13.42 -1.23
CA PHE A 238 16.24 12.74 -2.16
C PHE A 238 15.14 13.68 -2.64
N VAL A 239 15.06 13.88 -3.96
CA VAL A 239 14.09 14.73 -4.65
C VAL A 239 12.88 13.90 -5.04
N THR A 240 11.78 14.09 -4.32
CA THR A 240 10.54 13.30 -4.49
C THR A 240 9.76 13.74 -5.74
N ASP A 241 8.73 12.97 -6.12
CA ASP A 241 7.69 13.41 -7.06
C ASP A 241 6.45 13.95 -6.36
N ASP A 242 6.60 14.40 -5.11
CA ASP A 242 5.50 14.88 -4.29
C ASP A 242 5.61 16.39 -4.09
N ARG A 243 4.48 17.08 -4.19
CA ARG A 243 4.33 18.49 -3.85
C ARG A 243 3.96 18.64 -2.39
N GLY A 244 4.48 19.67 -1.74
CA GLY A 244 4.24 19.90 -0.33
C GLY A 244 4.36 21.36 0.08
N ALA A 245 4.02 21.62 1.33
CA ALA A 245 4.35 22.86 2.02
C ALA A 245 4.97 22.50 3.37
N TYR A 246 6.14 23.08 3.66
CA TYR A 246 6.80 22.93 4.94
C TYR A 246 6.75 24.26 5.69
N ARG A 247 5.97 24.32 6.78
CA ARG A 247 5.73 25.54 7.55
C ARG A 247 5.79 25.20 9.03
N ASN A 248 6.51 26.01 9.81
CA ASN A 248 6.61 25.86 11.27
C ASN A 248 7.01 24.44 11.72
N GLY A 249 7.96 23.81 11.01
CA GLY A 249 8.43 22.46 11.31
C GLY A 249 7.46 21.33 10.93
N ARG A 250 6.39 21.64 10.19
CA ARG A 250 5.37 20.68 9.78
C ARG A 250 5.24 20.61 8.27
N LEU A 251 5.36 19.40 7.73
CA LEU A 251 5.13 19.06 6.34
C LEU A 251 3.67 18.74 6.11
N THR A 252 3.10 19.38 5.08
CA THR A 252 1.81 19.02 4.49
C THR A 252 2.08 18.55 3.07
N VAL A 253 1.74 17.29 2.76
CA VAL A 253 1.85 16.75 1.40
C VAL A 253 0.61 17.16 0.62
N LEU A 254 0.78 17.85 -0.50
CA LEU A 254 -0.29 18.43 -1.32
C LEU A 254 -0.72 17.52 -2.47
N GLY A 255 0.19 16.73 -3.05
CA GLY A 255 -0.13 15.83 -4.17
C GLY A 255 1.13 15.29 -4.83
N ARG A 256 1.02 14.65 -6.00
CA ARG A 256 2.18 14.38 -6.86
C ARG A 256 2.39 15.54 -7.82
N VAL A 257 3.63 15.71 -8.27
CA VAL A 257 3.97 16.68 -9.32
C VAL A 257 3.29 16.31 -10.64
N ASP A 258 3.25 15.02 -10.97
CA ASP A 258 2.77 14.52 -12.26
C ASP A 258 1.27 14.17 -12.27
N ASP A 259 0.59 14.26 -11.12
CA ASP A 259 -0.83 13.91 -10.99
C ASP A 259 -1.76 15.00 -11.53
N VAL A 260 -1.25 16.21 -11.83
CA VAL A 260 -2.07 17.28 -12.39
C VAL A 260 -2.47 16.92 -13.82
N VAL A 261 -3.69 16.43 -13.97
CA VAL A 261 -4.27 16.14 -15.28
C VAL A 261 -4.79 17.44 -15.86
N VAL A 262 -4.29 17.81 -17.05
CA VAL A 262 -4.86 18.90 -17.85
C VAL A 262 -5.94 18.31 -18.75
N THR A 263 -7.20 18.60 -18.44
CA THR A 263 -8.35 18.18 -19.26
C THR A 263 -9.28 19.35 -19.50
N GLY A 264 -9.79 19.48 -20.73
CA GLY A 264 -10.66 20.60 -21.12
C GLY A 264 -10.06 22.00 -20.89
N GLY A 265 -8.73 22.13 -20.78
CA GLY A 265 -8.05 23.40 -20.48
C GLY A 265 -7.90 23.72 -18.99
N HIS A 266 -8.34 22.85 -18.08
CA HIS A 266 -8.26 23.03 -16.63
C HIS A 266 -7.24 22.07 -16.00
N LYS A 267 -6.48 22.58 -15.03
CA LYS A 267 -5.63 21.77 -14.15
C LYS A 267 -6.50 21.19 -13.04
N VAL A 268 -6.62 19.86 -12.99
CA VAL A 268 -7.44 19.17 -12.00
C VAL A 268 -6.53 18.26 -11.17
N GLU A 269 -6.55 18.43 -9.86
CA GLU A 269 -5.80 17.57 -8.93
C GLU A 269 -6.64 16.32 -8.57
N PRO A 270 -6.12 15.09 -8.74
CA PRO A 270 -6.82 13.86 -8.38
C PRO A 270 -7.36 13.83 -6.95
N ARG A 271 -6.66 14.47 -6.03
CA ARG A 271 -7.08 14.59 -4.64
C ARG A 271 -8.35 15.42 -4.46
N ASP A 272 -8.56 16.47 -5.25
CA ASP A 272 -9.79 17.26 -5.20
C ASP A 272 -10.99 16.40 -5.63
N VAL A 273 -10.78 15.59 -6.67
CA VAL A 273 -11.79 14.65 -7.18
C VAL A 273 -12.09 13.55 -6.16
N GLU A 274 -11.07 12.94 -5.57
CA GLU A 274 -11.24 11.95 -4.52
C GLU A 274 -11.92 12.53 -3.27
N THR A 275 -11.59 13.76 -2.88
CA THR A 275 -12.19 14.47 -1.75
C THR A 275 -13.67 14.75 -2.02
N ALA A 276 -14.01 15.27 -3.21
CA ALA A 276 -15.38 15.49 -3.62
C ALA A 276 -16.19 14.19 -3.67
N LEU A 277 -15.59 13.10 -4.16
CA LEU A 277 -16.24 11.78 -4.18
C LEU A 277 -16.44 11.23 -2.76
N ARG A 278 -15.46 11.35 -1.87
CA ARG A 278 -15.57 10.91 -0.48
C ARG A 278 -16.62 11.70 0.31
N ALA A 279 -16.97 12.92 -0.12
CA ALA A 279 -18.07 13.69 0.48
C ALA A 279 -19.47 13.10 0.18
N LEU A 280 -19.60 12.19 -0.79
CA LEU A 280 -20.87 11.56 -1.13
C LEU A 280 -21.19 10.41 -0.14
N PRO A 281 -22.37 10.39 0.51
CA PRO A 281 -22.70 9.38 1.55
C PRO A 281 -22.63 7.92 1.09
N GLN A 282 -22.78 7.68 -0.22
CA GLN A 282 -22.76 6.33 -0.80
C GLN A 282 -21.34 5.82 -1.06
N VAL A 283 -20.34 6.72 -1.12
CA VAL A 283 -18.94 6.43 -1.43
C VAL A 283 -18.20 6.07 -0.16
N LEU A 284 -17.66 4.85 -0.10
CA LEU A 284 -16.87 4.39 1.06
C LEU A 284 -15.42 4.85 1.04
N ASP A 285 -14.86 4.98 -0.15
CA ASP A 285 -13.51 5.47 -0.41
C ASP A 285 -13.41 5.85 -1.89
N ALA A 286 -12.46 6.69 -2.27
CA ALA A 286 -12.25 7.05 -3.67
C ALA A 286 -10.76 7.08 -3.99
N SER A 287 -10.43 6.55 -5.17
CA SER A 287 -9.13 6.76 -5.80
C SER A 287 -9.36 7.19 -7.24
N SER A 288 -8.58 8.16 -7.70
CA SER A 288 -8.61 8.61 -9.08
C SER A 288 -7.20 8.56 -9.68
N SER A 289 -7.13 8.21 -10.96
CA SER A 289 -5.90 8.25 -11.74
C SER A 289 -6.20 8.78 -13.13
N GLY A 290 -5.26 9.54 -13.71
CA GLY A 290 -5.36 9.97 -15.10
C GLY A 290 -5.17 8.79 -16.04
N CYS A 291 -6.07 8.60 -17.00
CA CYS A 291 -5.92 7.62 -18.06
C CYS A 291 -5.64 8.32 -19.40
N PRO A 292 -4.46 8.13 -20.02
CA PRO A 292 -4.20 8.64 -21.36
C PRO A 292 -5.12 7.96 -22.37
N THR A 293 -5.94 8.72 -23.11
CA THR A 293 -6.70 8.16 -24.24
C THR A 293 -5.97 8.41 -25.57
N ARG A 294 -6.27 7.59 -26.58
CA ARG A 294 -5.65 7.67 -27.92
C ARG A 294 -5.90 8.99 -28.66
N SER A 295 -6.82 9.83 -28.21
CA SER A 295 -7.11 11.14 -28.81
C SER A 295 -6.29 12.29 -28.20
N GLY A 296 -5.42 12.01 -27.22
CA GLY A 296 -4.70 13.05 -26.47
C GLY A 296 -5.55 13.73 -25.39
N ALA A 297 -6.83 13.33 -25.23
CA ALA A 297 -7.67 13.74 -24.11
C ALA A 297 -7.42 12.83 -22.90
N SER A 298 -7.35 13.39 -21.69
CA SER A 298 -7.27 12.61 -20.45
C SER A 298 -8.68 12.25 -19.96
N ALA A 299 -8.96 10.96 -19.85
CA ALA A 299 -10.20 10.45 -19.25
C ALA A 299 -9.99 10.06 -17.78
N TRP A 300 -11.06 10.13 -16.98
CA TRP A 300 -11.05 9.85 -15.54
C TRP A 300 -11.74 8.50 -15.24
N PRO A 301 -11.00 7.39 -15.14
CA PRO A 301 -11.53 6.20 -14.48
C PRO A 301 -11.60 6.45 -12.96
N LEU A 302 -12.82 6.56 -12.44
CA LEU A 302 -13.08 6.69 -11.00
C LEU A 302 -13.36 5.32 -10.38
N TRP A 303 -12.69 5.02 -9.28
CA TRP A 303 -12.85 3.77 -8.55
C TRP A 303 -13.35 4.08 -7.14
N TRP A 304 -14.52 3.55 -6.78
CA TRP A 304 -15.01 3.64 -5.42
C TRP A 304 -15.91 2.47 -5.01
N PRO A 305 -15.86 2.04 -3.74
CA PRO A 305 -16.73 0.98 -3.23
C PRO A 305 -18.09 1.54 -2.77
N TRP A 306 -19.18 0.93 -3.23
CA TRP A 306 -20.57 1.36 -2.97
C TRP A 306 -21.11 0.84 -1.63
N ARG A 307 -21.78 1.68 -0.82
CA ARG A 307 -22.62 1.21 0.28
C ARG A 307 -23.90 0.57 -0.26
N GLY A 308 -23.93 -0.75 -0.31
CA GLY A 308 -25.15 -1.51 -0.55
C GLY A 308 -26.13 -1.42 0.60
N THR A 309 -27.13 -0.53 0.52
CA THR A 309 -28.35 -0.67 1.35
C THR A 309 -29.23 -1.74 0.71
N HIS A 310 -29.22 -2.95 1.26
CA HIS A 310 -30.27 -3.92 0.98
C HIS A 310 -31.53 -3.52 1.77
N GLY A 311 -32.34 -2.67 1.16
CA GLY A 311 -33.71 -2.35 1.54
C GLY A 311 -34.64 -2.59 0.35
N GLU A 312 -35.84 -3.10 0.63
CA GLU A 312 -36.75 -3.76 -0.28
C GLU A 312 -37.29 -2.90 -1.45
N SER A 313 -37.55 -3.61 -2.57
CA SER A 313 -38.44 -3.24 -3.69
C SER A 313 -38.35 -1.83 -4.28
N GLY A 314 -37.52 -1.66 -5.32
CA GLY A 314 -37.57 -0.54 -6.25
C GLY A 314 -36.77 -0.85 -7.52
N ARG A 315 -37.33 -0.54 -8.69
CA ARG A 315 -36.89 -1.01 -10.03
C ARG A 315 -35.37 -0.92 -10.27
N ARG A 316 -34.77 -2.02 -10.71
CA ARG A 316 -33.39 -2.09 -11.19
C ARG A 316 -33.24 -1.31 -12.51
N SER A 317 -32.76 -0.07 -12.46
CA SER A 317 -32.11 0.56 -13.60
C SER A 317 -30.65 0.11 -13.65
N ARG A 318 -30.34 -0.84 -14.54
CA ARG A 318 -28.95 -1.22 -14.89
C ARG A 318 -28.29 -0.04 -15.60
N PRO A 319 -27.03 0.32 -15.30
CA PRO A 319 -26.27 1.19 -16.19
C PRO A 319 -26.01 0.45 -17.51
N ARG A 320 -26.22 1.12 -18.65
CA ARG A 320 -25.90 0.61 -19.98
C ARG A 320 -24.39 0.40 -20.07
N GLN A 321 -23.97 -0.86 -20.21
CA GLN A 321 -22.61 -1.18 -20.66
C GLN A 321 -22.48 -0.76 -22.12
N SER A 322 -21.64 0.23 -22.41
CA SER A 322 -21.12 0.44 -23.76
C SER A 322 -20.17 -0.72 -24.09
N ARG A 323 -20.56 -1.54 -25.06
CA ARG A 323 -19.67 -2.54 -25.66
C ARG A 323 -18.62 -1.79 -26.50
N CYS A 324 -17.37 -1.75 -26.05
CA CYS A 324 -16.24 -1.58 -26.95
C CYS A 324 -15.46 -2.90 -27.01
N GLY A 325 -15.55 -3.60 -28.14
CA GLY A 325 -14.91 -4.88 -28.33
C GLY A 325 -13.43 -4.73 -28.68
N ARG A 326 -12.58 -5.51 -28.02
CA ARG A 326 -11.64 -6.45 -28.67
C ARG A 326 -10.84 -7.23 -27.62
N ARG A 327 -10.59 -8.49 -28.00
CA ARG A 327 -9.71 -9.46 -27.33
C ARG A 327 -8.26 -8.98 -27.40
N CYS A 328 -7.57 -8.91 -26.28
CA CYS A 328 -6.12 -9.10 -26.21
C CYS A 328 -5.91 -10.54 -25.70
N GLY A 329 -5.41 -11.41 -26.57
CA GLY A 329 -5.14 -12.80 -26.25
C GLY A 329 -3.81 -12.93 -25.51
N SER A 330 -3.84 -13.53 -24.31
CA SER A 330 -2.68 -14.17 -23.72
C SER A 330 -2.74 -15.66 -24.07
N GLY A 331 -1.97 -16.06 -25.06
CA GLY A 331 -1.76 -17.47 -25.41
C GLY A 331 -0.86 -18.14 -24.39
N VAL A 332 -1.37 -19.15 -23.71
CA VAL A 332 -0.57 -20.23 -23.13
C VAL A 332 -1.22 -21.54 -23.59
N THR A 333 -0.62 -22.15 -24.60
CA THR A 333 -0.97 -23.47 -25.12
C THR A 333 -0.39 -24.54 -24.19
N SER A 334 -1.23 -25.43 -23.68
CA SER A 334 -0.81 -26.74 -23.14
C SER A 334 -1.49 -27.84 -23.97
N PRO A 335 -0.78 -28.90 -24.38
CA PRO A 335 -1.25 -29.81 -25.43
C PRO A 335 -2.26 -30.83 -24.92
N ARG A 336 -3.35 -30.99 -25.67
CA ARG A 336 -4.31 -32.10 -25.54
C ARG A 336 -3.85 -33.27 -26.38
N THR A 337 -3.68 -34.44 -25.76
CA THR A 337 -3.65 -35.73 -26.45
C THR A 337 -5.09 -36.25 -26.63
N PRO A 338 -5.48 -36.75 -27.83
CA PRO A 338 -6.85 -37.14 -28.12
C PRO A 338 -7.08 -38.65 -27.97
N CYS A 339 -8.21 -39.06 -27.39
CA CYS A 339 -8.72 -40.43 -27.50
C CYS A 339 -10.08 -40.44 -28.23
N ARG A 340 -10.09 -41.02 -29.43
CA ARG A 340 -11.27 -41.33 -30.23
C ARG A 340 -11.75 -42.76 -29.94
N SER A 341 -13.02 -42.83 -29.53
CA SER A 341 -14.09 -43.78 -29.90
C SER A 341 -13.78 -45.20 -30.41
N ARG A 342 -14.46 -46.19 -29.82
CA ARG A 342 -15.41 -47.20 -30.39
C ARG A 342 -15.57 -48.30 -29.29
N SER A 343 -16.71 -48.93 -29.01
CA SER A 343 -17.87 -49.34 -29.79
C SER A 343 -18.99 -49.84 -28.84
N ARG A 344 -20.25 -49.90 -29.34
CA ARG A 344 -21.37 -50.88 -29.12
C ARG A 344 -21.73 -51.25 -27.65
N SER A 345 -22.95 -51.53 -27.21
CA SER A 345 -24.30 -51.77 -27.76
C SER A 345 -25.22 -52.07 -26.55
N SER A 346 -26.56 -52.03 -26.74
CA SER A 346 -27.63 -52.46 -25.81
C SER A 346 -27.83 -51.57 -24.57
N GLY A 347 -29.01 -51.35 -23.99
CA GLY A 347 -30.36 -51.81 -24.21
C GLY A 347 -31.19 -51.32 -23.00
N ARG A 348 -32.40 -50.80 -23.26
CA ARG A 348 -33.56 -50.57 -22.37
C ARG A 348 -33.32 -50.30 -20.85
N SER A 349 -33.85 -49.18 -20.36
CA SER A 349 -34.88 -49.16 -19.29
C SER A 349 -35.34 -47.72 -18.95
N ARG A 350 -36.59 -47.63 -18.50
CA ARG A 350 -37.38 -46.41 -18.25
C ARG A 350 -37.12 -45.79 -16.87
N CYS A 351 -37.51 -44.51 -16.78
CA CYS A 351 -38.00 -43.77 -15.60
C CYS A 351 -37.01 -43.45 -14.47
N SER A 352 -36.70 -42.16 -14.28
CA SER A 352 -37.24 -41.33 -13.18
C SER A 352 -36.49 -39.99 -13.08
N ARG A 353 -37.24 -38.88 -12.95
CA ARG A 353 -36.74 -37.62 -12.35
C ARG A 353 -36.63 -37.85 -10.83
N PRO A 354 -35.66 -37.24 -10.10
CA PRO A 354 -35.92 -35.90 -9.58
C PRO A 354 -34.69 -35.00 -9.30
N ALA A 355 -35.02 -33.78 -8.87
CA ALA A 355 -34.28 -32.88 -7.97
C ALA A 355 -33.15 -32.00 -8.57
N SER A 356 -33.56 -30.76 -8.83
CA SER A 356 -32.75 -29.55 -8.82
C SER A 356 -31.86 -29.45 -7.59
N ARG A 357 -30.54 -29.33 -7.80
CA ARG A 357 -29.58 -28.97 -6.76
C ARG A 357 -29.10 -27.55 -7.00
N THR A 358 -29.46 -26.69 -6.06
CA THR A 358 -29.05 -25.29 -5.86
C THR A 358 -27.53 -25.12 -5.94
N ALA A 359 -27.06 -24.37 -6.94
CA ALA A 359 -25.71 -23.84 -6.95
C ALA A 359 -25.63 -22.62 -6.02
N ARG A 360 -24.86 -22.75 -4.94
CA ARG A 360 -24.48 -21.65 -4.05
C ARG A 360 -23.73 -20.59 -4.87
N ARG A 361 -24.23 -19.35 -4.85
CA ARG A 361 -23.55 -18.19 -5.42
C ARG A 361 -22.47 -17.73 -4.44
N HIS A 362 -21.22 -17.78 -4.84
CA HIS A 362 -20.15 -17.01 -4.21
C HIS A 362 -20.39 -15.52 -4.50
N GLY A 363 -20.47 -14.70 -3.44
CA GLY A 363 -20.54 -13.25 -3.53
C GLY A 363 -19.19 -12.69 -3.97
N GLY A 364 -19.03 -12.50 -5.28
CA GLY A 364 -17.89 -11.80 -5.85
C GLY A 364 -18.10 -10.29 -5.85
N TYR A 365 -17.10 -9.56 -5.38
CA TYR A 365 -17.01 -8.10 -5.48
C TYR A 365 -16.83 -7.70 -6.97
N SER A 366 -17.62 -6.77 -7.48
CA SER A 366 -17.40 -6.15 -8.80
C SER A 366 -17.16 -4.66 -8.61
N PRO A 367 -15.96 -4.13 -8.93
CA PRO A 367 -15.76 -2.69 -8.99
C PRO A 367 -16.60 -2.12 -10.15
N THR A 368 -17.27 -0.99 -9.90
CA THR A 368 -18.03 -0.28 -10.94
C THR A 368 -17.12 0.79 -11.53
N VAL A 369 -16.90 0.74 -12.84
CA VAL A 369 -16.19 1.79 -13.59
C VAL A 369 -17.24 2.73 -14.17
N ALA A 370 -17.11 4.03 -13.87
CA ALA A 370 -17.91 5.07 -14.50
C ALA A 370 -16.97 6.07 -15.17
N GLU A 371 -17.15 6.27 -16.48
CA GLU A 371 -16.50 7.33 -17.26
C GLU A 371 -17.46 8.52 -17.34
N TRP A 372 -16.96 9.73 -17.08
CA TRP A 372 -17.72 10.97 -17.22
C TRP A 372 -16.92 11.95 -18.09
N ASP A 373 -17.53 12.41 -19.18
CA ASP A 373 -17.07 13.56 -19.93
C ASP A 373 -17.69 14.83 -19.31
N LEU A 374 -16.86 15.69 -18.73
CA LEU A 374 -17.30 17.01 -18.28
C LEU A 374 -17.48 17.89 -19.53
N HIS A 375 -18.73 18.04 -19.98
CA HIS A 375 -19.08 19.05 -20.96
C HIS A 375 -19.30 20.42 -20.29
N PRO A 376 -18.81 21.51 -20.90
CA PRO A 376 -18.93 22.85 -20.34
C PRO A 376 -20.39 23.29 -20.25
N SER A 377 -20.73 23.99 -19.16
CA SER A 377 -21.95 24.80 -19.03
C SER A 377 -21.71 26.18 -19.62
#